data_AF-A0A941YG06-F1
#
_entry.id   AF-A0A941YG06-F1
#
_cell.length_a   1.000
_cell.length_b   1.000
_cell.length_c   1.000
_cell.angle_alpha   90.00
_cell.angle_beta   90.00
_cell.angle_gamma   90.00
#
_symmetry.space_group_name_H-M   'P 1'
#
loop_
_entity.id
_entity.type
_entity.pdbx_description
1 polymer ?
#
loop_
_entity_poly.entity_id
_entity_poly.type
_entity_poly.pdbx_seq_one_letter_code
_entity_poly.pdbx_strand_id
1 'polypeptide(L)'
;MARYFIHAADGQVYGPVELDTINQYIAEGRVVPTTLLQPESSQMRVAASTVPGLAWADNQSFKAYTPQVLSTAKYELAGSWACLAASLVLCCMPIGVHISFGIGGIVLGVMAYRKGRMSGLAAMILNLFLVVFSVWSYRALGGGGRLDPDTMRNLMRQFRGE
;
A
#
# COMPACT_ATOMS: atom_id res chain seq x y z
N MET A 1 11.70 -28.48 34.65
CA MET A 1 12.28 -28.42 33.30
C MET A 1 12.66 -26.98 33.02
N ALA A 2 13.78 -26.72 32.35
CA ALA A 2 14.19 -25.35 32.04
C ALA A 2 13.25 -24.76 30.98
N ARG A 3 12.72 -23.56 31.24
CA ARG A 3 11.92 -22.80 30.29
C ARG A 3 12.67 -21.57 29.82
N TYR A 4 12.40 -21.13 28.61
CA TYR A 4 13.06 -19.99 28.00
C TYR A 4 12.05 -19.04 27.36
N PHE A 5 12.38 -17.75 27.41
CA PHE A 5 11.74 -16.71 26.61
C PHE A 5 12.55 -16.50 25.33
N ILE A 6 11.87 -16.45 24.20
CA ILE A 6 12.43 -16.22 22.87
C ILE A 6 12.28 -14.74 22.55
N HIS A 7 13.39 -14.07 22.27
CA HIS A 7 13.42 -12.67 21.80
C HIS A 7 13.59 -12.69 20.28
N ALA A 8 12.54 -12.32 19.58
CA ALA A 8 12.54 -12.26 18.12
C ALA A 8 13.23 -10.98 17.61
N ALA A 9 13.61 -10.97 16.32
CA ALA A 9 14.32 -9.85 15.71
C ALA A 9 13.48 -8.55 15.61
N ASP A 10 12.15 -8.67 15.74
CA ASP A 10 11.20 -7.57 15.81
C ASP A 10 11.10 -6.93 17.21
N GLY A 11 11.82 -7.48 18.21
CA GLY A 11 11.79 -7.03 19.60
C GLY A 11 10.65 -7.62 20.42
N GLN A 12 9.81 -8.48 19.83
CA GLN A 12 8.77 -9.18 20.57
C GLN A 12 9.36 -10.32 21.40
N VAL A 13 8.73 -10.58 22.55
CA VAL A 13 9.12 -11.62 23.48
C VAL A 13 8.03 -12.68 23.53
N TYR A 14 8.40 -13.92 23.28
CA TYR A 14 7.52 -15.07 23.30
C TYR A 14 7.98 -16.05 24.38
N GLY A 15 7.15 -16.38 25.36
CA GLY A 15 7.52 -17.36 26.38
C GLY A 15 6.73 -17.21 27.68
N PRO A 16 6.98 -18.08 28.68
CA PRO A 16 8.05 -19.10 28.72
C PRO A 16 7.65 -20.42 28.03
N VAL A 17 8.57 -21.00 27.24
CA VAL A 17 8.38 -22.28 26.55
C VAL A 17 9.45 -23.31 26.94
N GLU A 18 9.12 -24.59 26.81
CA GLU A 18 10.03 -25.70 27.13
C GLU A 18 10.94 -26.04 25.94
N LEU A 19 12.06 -26.72 26.24
CA LEU A 19 13.13 -26.97 25.28
C LEU A 19 12.65 -27.80 24.06
N ASP A 20 11.71 -28.72 24.27
CA ASP A 20 11.10 -29.50 23.19
C ASP A 20 10.29 -28.62 22.22
N THR A 21 9.56 -27.63 22.73
CA THR A 21 8.84 -26.65 21.91
C THR A 21 9.81 -25.78 21.10
N ILE A 22 10.95 -25.42 21.69
CA ILE A 22 12.00 -24.66 20.97
C ILE A 22 12.59 -25.50 19.85
N ASN A 23 12.85 -26.78 20.08
CA ASN A 23 13.31 -27.71 19.04
C ASN A 23 12.29 -27.84 17.89
N GLN A 24 11.00 -27.85 18.20
CA GLN A 24 9.95 -27.77 17.17
C GLN A 24 10.04 -26.46 16.37
N TYR A 25 10.23 -25.32 17.03
CA TYR A 25 10.38 -24.03 16.34
C TYR A 25 11.67 -23.92 15.51
N ILE A 26 12.74 -24.60 15.91
CA ILE A 26 13.95 -24.76 15.10
C ILE A 26 13.64 -25.59 13.86
N ALA A 27 12.93 -26.72 14.01
CA ALA A 27 12.51 -27.55 12.88
C ALA A 27 11.64 -26.78 11.86
N GLU A 28 10.80 -25.86 12.35
CA GLU A 28 9.98 -24.95 11.52
C GLU A 28 10.76 -23.76 10.93
N GLY A 29 12.02 -23.55 11.33
CA GLY A 29 12.85 -22.42 10.90
C GLY A 29 12.42 -21.07 11.48
N ARG A 30 11.66 -21.06 12.59
CA ARG A 30 11.25 -19.83 13.29
C ARG A 30 12.32 -19.31 14.25
N VAL A 31 13.03 -20.23 14.88
CA VAL A 31 14.17 -19.93 15.75
C VAL A 31 15.45 -20.23 14.98
N VAL A 32 16.35 -19.26 14.93
CA VAL A 32 17.64 -19.39 14.24
C VAL A 32 18.78 -19.41 15.28
N PRO A 33 20.00 -19.86 14.92
CA PRO A 33 21.13 -19.94 15.85
C PRO A 33 21.45 -18.62 16.57
N THR A 34 21.19 -17.50 15.90
CA THR A 34 21.42 -16.14 16.43
C THR A 34 20.24 -15.58 17.23
N THR A 35 19.11 -16.29 17.31
CA THR A 35 17.96 -15.87 18.13
C THR A 35 18.38 -15.81 19.59
N LEU A 36 17.97 -14.76 20.30
CA LEU A 36 18.31 -14.58 21.72
C LEU A 36 17.28 -15.31 22.58
N LEU A 37 17.75 -16.21 23.43
CA LEU A 37 16.97 -16.93 24.43
C LEU A 37 17.31 -16.39 25.82
N GLN A 38 16.29 -16.25 26.66
CA GLN A 38 16.45 -15.84 28.05
C GLN A 38 15.91 -16.95 28.95
N PRO A 39 16.75 -17.63 29.76
CA PRO A 39 16.29 -18.66 30.69
C PRO A 39 15.35 -18.08 31.73
N GLU A 40 14.33 -18.82 32.16
CA GLU A 40 13.40 -18.34 33.21
C GLU A 40 14.12 -18.06 34.54
N SER A 41 15.21 -18.78 34.83
CA SER A 41 16.02 -18.61 36.03
C SER A 41 17.01 -17.44 35.97
N SER A 42 17.19 -16.78 34.82
CA SER A 42 18.21 -15.75 34.61
C SER A 42 17.73 -14.61 33.73
N GLN A 43 18.16 -13.38 34.03
CA GLN A 43 17.90 -12.23 33.17
C GLN A 43 18.89 -12.11 32.00
N MET A 44 19.88 -13.00 31.92
CA MET A 44 20.88 -12.99 30.86
C MET A 44 20.32 -13.58 29.56
N ARG A 45 20.53 -12.86 28.45
CA ARG A 45 20.21 -13.33 27.10
C ARG A 45 21.40 -14.09 26.54
N VAL A 46 21.14 -15.26 25.99
CA VAL A 46 22.14 -16.13 25.36
C VAL A 46 21.68 -16.48 23.94
N ALA A 47 22.62 -16.59 23.00
CA ALA A 47 22.26 -17.02 21.65
C ALA A 47 21.77 -18.48 21.69
N ALA A 48 20.74 -18.80 20.90
CA ALA A 48 20.19 -20.14 20.85
C ALA A 48 21.26 -21.20 20.56
N SER A 49 22.24 -20.88 19.69
CA SER A 49 23.37 -21.78 19.38
C SER A 49 24.19 -22.23 20.59
N THR A 50 24.18 -21.46 21.68
CA THR A 50 24.96 -21.75 22.91
C THR A 50 24.20 -22.57 23.94
N VAL A 51 22.89 -22.79 23.74
CA VAL A 51 22.05 -23.53 24.70
C VAL A 51 22.18 -25.04 24.45
N PRO A 52 22.66 -25.81 25.45
CA PRO A 52 22.80 -27.26 25.30
C PRO A 52 21.42 -27.94 25.19
N GLY A 53 21.34 -28.95 24.33
CA GLY A 53 20.11 -29.73 24.09
C GLY A 53 19.27 -29.27 22.90
N LEU A 54 19.63 -28.14 22.26
CA LEU A 54 18.97 -27.71 21.02
C LEU A 54 19.51 -28.50 19.82
N ALA A 55 18.60 -29.05 19.02
CA ALA A 55 18.90 -29.86 17.86
C ALA A 55 18.97 -28.97 16.60
N TRP A 56 20.19 -28.59 16.22
CA TRP A 56 20.44 -27.90 14.95
C TRP A 56 20.64 -28.94 13.86
N ALA A 57 19.72 -29.02 12.88
CA ALA A 57 19.96 -29.90 11.74
C ALA A 57 21.00 -29.25 10.81
N ASP A 58 22.10 -29.95 10.53
CA ASP A 58 23.21 -29.49 9.67
C ASP A 58 22.77 -29.09 8.25
N ASN A 59 21.56 -29.49 7.84
CA ASN A 59 20.99 -29.27 6.52
C ASN A 59 19.83 -28.28 6.49
N GLN A 60 19.64 -27.45 7.53
CA GLN A 60 18.66 -26.36 7.44
C GLN A 60 19.19 -25.30 6.47
N SER A 61 18.90 -25.48 5.18
CA SER A 61 18.99 -24.39 4.22
C SER A 61 18.02 -23.32 4.70
N PHE A 62 18.54 -22.27 5.34
CA PHE A 62 17.77 -21.09 5.71
C PHE A 62 17.12 -20.56 4.44
N LYS A 63 15.84 -20.91 4.25
CA LYS A 63 15.04 -20.30 3.20
C LYS A 63 14.78 -18.89 3.72
N ALA A 64 15.68 -17.97 3.37
CA ALA A 64 15.59 -16.58 3.76
C ALA A 64 14.15 -16.15 3.55
N TYR A 65 13.51 -15.66 4.62
CA TYR A 65 12.16 -15.15 4.53
C TYR A 65 12.19 -14.03 3.49
N THR A 66 11.74 -14.33 2.29
CA THR A 66 11.45 -13.31 1.30
C THR A 66 10.22 -12.61 1.84
N PRO A 67 10.28 -11.32 2.22
CA PRO A 67 9.11 -10.60 2.66
C PRO A 67 8.02 -10.82 1.62
N GLN A 68 6.88 -11.36 2.05
CA GLN A 68 5.71 -11.41 1.20
C GLN A 68 5.28 -9.96 1.00
N VAL A 69 5.80 -9.32 -0.04
CA VAL A 69 5.31 -8.03 -0.48
C VAL A 69 3.86 -8.31 -0.89
N LEU A 70 2.92 -8.00 0.01
CA LEU A 70 1.50 -8.18 -0.24
C LEU A 70 1.21 -7.49 -1.58
N SER A 71 0.90 -8.28 -2.61
CA SER A 71 0.79 -7.78 -3.97
C SER A 71 -0.48 -6.94 -4.10
N THR A 72 -0.40 -5.68 -3.73
CA THR A 72 -1.49 -4.70 -3.88
C THR A 72 -1.73 -4.31 -5.34
N ALA A 73 -0.92 -4.83 -6.27
CA ALA A 73 -1.03 -4.59 -7.71
C ALA A 73 -2.39 -5.01 -8.30
N LYS A 74 -3.06 -6.00 -7.71
CA LYS A 74 -4.42 -6.39 -8.12
C LYS A 74 -5.45 -5.29 -7.80
N TYR A 75 -5.37 -4.74 -6.59
CA TYR A 75 -6.30 -3.71 -6.12
C TYR A 75 -6.04 -2.36 -6.78
N GLU A 76 -4.78 -2.01 -7.04
CA GLU A 76 -4.43 -0.77 -7.75
C GLU A 76 -4.93 -0.77 -9.20
N LEU A 77 -4.77 -1.90 -9.90
CA LEU A 77 -5.31 -2.04 -11.25
C LEU A 77 -6.83 -1.95 -11.25
N ALA A 78 -7.50 -2.67 -10.33
CA ALA A 78 -8.95 -2.62 -10.20
C ALA A 78 -9.44 -1.21 -9.87
N GLY A 79 -8.74 -0.49 -8.99
CA GLY A 79 -9.05 0.90 -8.64
C GLY A 79 -8.92 1.85 -9.83
N SER A 80 -7.92 1.67 -10.69
CA SER A 80 -7.77 2.49 -11.90
C SER A 80 -8.93 2.28 -12.90
N TRP A 81 -9.36 1.04 -13.11
CA TRP A 81 -10.55 0.73 -13.94
C TRP A 81 -11.84 1.23 -13.32
N ALA A 82 -11.99 1.10 -12.00
CA ALA A 82 -13.14 1.62 -11.28
C ALA A 82 -13.25 3.15 -11.38
N CYS A 83 -12.14 3.88 -11.27
CA CYS A 83 -12.11 5.34 -11.46
C CYS A 83 -12.52 5.73 -12.89
N LEU A 84 -12.04 5.00 -13.89
CA LEU A 84 -12.41 5.23 -15.28
C LEU A 84 -13.91 4.99 -15.50
N ALA A 85 -14.45 3.88 -15.01
CA ALA A 85 -15.87 3.56 -15.10
C ALA A 85 -16.74 4.59 -14.36
N ALA A 86 -16.32 4.99 -13.14
CA ALA A 86 -17.00 6.02 -12.37
C ALA A 86 -17.02 7.36 -13.09
N SER A 87 -15.89 7.77 -13.69
CA SER A 87 -15.82 9.02 -14.45
C SER A 87 -16.69 9.00 -15.71
N LEU A 88 -16.89 7.82 -16.32
CA LEU A 88 -17.80 7.68 -17.46
C LEU A 88 -19.28 7.78 -17.04
N VAL A 89 -19.64 7.14 -15.92
CA VAL A 89 -21.01 7.16 -15.38
C VAL A 89 -21.39 8.55 -14.85
N LEU A 90 -20.44 9.21 -14.18
CA LEU A 90 -20.66 10.52 -13.59
C LEU A 90 -20.53 11.66 -14.60
N CYS A 91 -20.48 11.40 -15.92
CA CYS A 91 -20.18 12.39 -16.98
C CYS A 91 -21.03 13.67 -16.96
N CYS A 92 -22.19 13.64 -16.30
CA CYS A 92 -23.12 14.75 -16.16
C CYS A 92 -22.87 15.60 -14.90
N MET A 93 -21.94 15.21 -14.02
CA MET A 93 -21.60 15.94 -12.80
C MET A 93 -20.73 17.17 -13.10
N PRO A 94 -20.59 18.10 -12.13
CA PRO A 94 -19.72 19.27 -12.29
C PRO A 94 -18.30 18.84 -12.67
N ILE A 95 -17.67 19.60 -13.56
CA ILE A 95 -16.39 19.24 -14.18
C ILE A 95 -15.26 18.94 -13.19
N GLY A 96 -15.31 19.55 -11.99
CA GLY A 96 -14.34 19.31 -10.94
C GLY A 96 -14.28 17.85 -10.48
N VAL A 97 -15.41 17.13 -10.53
CA VAL A 97 -15.49 15.71 -10.17
C VAL A 97 -14.78 14.84 -11.22
N HIS A 98 -14.89 15.17 -12.50
CA HIS A 98 -14.20 14.40 -13.56
C HIS A 98 -12.69 14.48 -13.46
N ILE A 99 -12.19 15.69 -13.24
CA ILE A 99 -10.74 15.92 -13.19
C ILE A 99 -10.14 15.18 -11.99
N SER A 100 -10.81 15.18 -10.82
CA SER A 100 -10.31 14.47 -9.64
C SER A 100 -10.28 12.95 -9.84
N PHE A 101 -11.33 12.35 -10.39
CA PHE A 101 -11.34 10.91 -10.70
C PHE A 101 -10.33 10.52 -11.79
N GLY A 102 -10.18 11.34 -12.83
CA GLY A 102 -9.18 11.11 -13.88
C GLY A 102 -7.75 11.14 -13.35
N ILE A 103 -7.42 12.11 -12.50
CA ILE A 103 -6.10 12.18 -11.84
C ILE A 103 -5.89 10.96 -10.92
N GLY A 104 -6.89 10.59 -10.12
CA GLY A 104 -6.83 9.40 -9.27
C GLY A 104 -6.58 8.12 -10.06
N GLY A 105 -7.27 7.95 -11.19
CA GLY A 105 -7.09 6.83 -12.11
C GLY A 105 -5.68 6.75 -12.71
N ILE A 106 -5.08 7.91 -13.04
CA ILE A 106 -3.69 8.00 -13.53
C ILE A 106 -2.69 7.58 -12.46
N VAL A 107 -2.81 8.09 -11.23
CA VAL A 107 -1.91 7.74 -10.11
C VAL A 107 -1.93 6.24 -9.83
N LEU A 108 -3.12 5.64 -9.76
CA LEU A 108 -3.28 4.19 -9.56
C LEU A 108 -2.73 3.38 -10.74
N GLY A 109 -2.89 3.87 -11.98
CA GLY A 109 -2.31 3.26 -13.17
C GLY A 109 -0.78 3.24 -13.15
N VAL A 110 -0.14 4.33 -12.72
CA VAL A 110 1.32 4.42 -12.56
C VAL A 110 1.81 3.45 -11.49
N MET A 111 1.12 3.35 -10.34
CA MET A 111 1.47 2.40 -9.28
C MET A 111 1.41 0.95 -9.77
N ALA A 112 0.35 0.58 -10.50
CA ALA A 112 0.20 -0.74 -11.09
C ALA A 112 1.28 -1.05 -12.14
N TYR A 113 1.63 -0.07 -12.98
CA TYR A 113 2.68 -0.20 -13.99
C TYR A 113 4.07 -0.42 -13.35
N ARG A 114 4.41 0.35 -12.31
CA ARG A 114 5.68 0.17 -11.56
C ARG A 114 5.82 -1.21 -10.91
N LYS A 115 4.70 -1.91 -10.68
CA LYS A 115 4.66 -3.30 -10.18
C LYS A 115 4.69 -4.35 -11.29
N GLY A 116 5.05 -3.96 -12.52
CA GLY A 116 5.24 -4.87 -13.66
C GLY A 116 3.95 -5.24 -14.40
N ARG A 117 2.82 -4.56 -14.16
CA ARG A 117 1.57 -4.82 -14.88
C ARG A 117 1.42 -3.90 -16.08
N MET A 118 1.63 -4.46 -17.27
CA MET A 118 1.46 -3.75 -18.56
C MET A 118 0.04 -3.17 -18.74
N SER A 119 -0.98 -3.80 -18.12
CA SER A 119 -2.35 -3.29 -18.13
C SER A 119 -2.51 -1.93 -17.43
N GLY A 120 -1.61 -1.57 -16.51
CA GLY A 120 -1.60 -0.25 -15.87
C GLY A 120 -1.31 0.87 -16.87
N LEU A 121 -0.51 0.60 -17.91
CA LEU A 121 -0.21 1.55 -18.99
C LEU A 121 -1.49 1.89 -19.77
N ALA A 122 -2.28 0.88 -20.13
CA ALA A 122 -3.52 1.06 -20.88
C ALA A 122 -4.54 1.91 -20.09
N ALA A 123 -4.72 1.60 -18.80
CA ALA A 123 -5.61 2.37 -17.93
C ALA A 123 -5.16 3.82 -17.77
N MET A 124 -3.85 4.07 -17.66
CA MET A 124 -3.27 5.42 -17.59
C MET A 124 -3.56 6.22 -18.87
N ILE A 125 -3.33 5.63 -20.04
CA ILE A 125 -3.57 6.28 -21.35
C ILE A 125 -5.05 6.65 -21.49
N LEU A 126 -5.97 5.75 -21.14
CA LEU A 126 -7.40 6.02 -21.26
C LEU A 126 -7.87 7.12 -20.30
N ASN A 127 -7.40 7.11 -19.04
CA ASN A 127 -7.73 8.19 -18.10
C ASN A 127 -7.18 9.55 -18.58
N LEU A 128 -5.99 9.58 -19.19
CA LEU A 128 -5.43 10.80 -19.78
C LEU A 128 -6.30 11.33 -20.93
N PHE A 129 -6.70 10.46 -21.85
CA PHE A 129 -7.62 10.84 -22.93
C PHE A 129 -8.93 11.40 -22.40
N LEU A 130 -9.48 10.79 -21.35
CA LEU A 130 -10.73 11.23 -20.74
C LEU A 130 -10.60 12.63 -20.11
N VAL A 131 -9.51 12.91 -19.40
CA VAL A 131 -9.25 14.26 -18.84
C VAL A 131 -9.12 15.31 -19.95
N VAL A 132 -8.36 15.02 -21.01
CA VAL A 132 -8.21 15.94 -22.15
C VAL A 132 -9.56 16.19 -22.83
N PHE A 133 -10.33 15.13 -23.05
CA PHE A 133 -11.66 15.22 -23.64
C PHE A 133 -12.61 16.05 -22.78
N SER A 134 -12.60 15.89 -21.45
CA SER A 134 -13.41 16.70 -20.53
C SER A 134 -13.06 18.18 -20.57
N VAL A 135 -11.78 18.53 -20.65
CA VAL A 135 -11.37 19.95 -20.78
C VAL A 135 -11.78 20.52 -22.14
N TRP A 136 -11.68 19.72 -23.20
CA TRP A 136 -12.08 20.12 -24.54
C TRP A 136 -13.60 20.31 -24.64
N SER A 137 -14.41 19.36 -24.14
CA SER A 137 -15.87 19.45 -24.18
C SER A 137 -16.39 20.65 -23.39
N TYR A 138 -15.77 20.96 -22.26
CA TYR A 138 -16.09 22.17 -21.49
C TYR A 138 -15.87 23.46 -22.25
N ARG A 139 -14.74 23.55 -22.97
CA ARG A 139 -14.47 24.71 -23.83
C ARG A 139 -15.45 24.77 -25.00
N ALA A 140 -15.76 23.64 -25.63
CA ALA A 140 -16.67 23.55 -26.77
C ALA A 140 -18.11 23.93 -26.40
N LEU A 141 -18.58 23.56 -25.20
CA LEU A 141 -19.92 23.87 -24.70
C LEU A 141 -20.07 25.30 -24.17
N GLY A 142 -19.08 26.18 -24.39
CA GLY A 142 -19.15 27.56 -23.93
C GLY A 142 -18.96 27.72 -22.42
N GLY A 143 -18.48 26.68 -21.71
CA GLY A 143 -18.11 26.73 -20.29
C GLY A 143 -16.97 27.72 -20.01
N GLY A 144 -16.26 28.16 -21.06
CA GLY A 144 -15.49 29.40 -21.06
C GLY A 144 -16.41 30.62 -21.10
N GLY A 145 -17.44 30.65 -20.24
CA GLY A 145 -18.22 31.84 -19.98
C GLY A 145 -17.24 32.90 -19.49
N ARG A 146 -16.75 33.74 -20.41
CA ARG A 146 -16.43 35.12 -20.08
C ARG A 146 -17.64 35.58 -19.29
N LEU A 147 -17.49 35.73 -17.98
CA LEU A 147 -18.45 36.44 -17.17
C LEU A 147 -18.73 37.72 -17.95
N ASP A 148 -19.95 37.80 -18.47
CA ASP A 148 -20.35 38.92 -19.29
C ASP A 148 -19.95 40.18 -18.50
N PRO A 149 -19.21 41.14 -19.10
CA PRO A 149 -18.65 42.26 -18.35
C PRO A 149 -19.70 43.00 -17.54
N ASP A 150 -20.96 42.96 -17.97
CA ASP A 150 -22.10 43.56 -17.27
C ASP A 150 -22.55 42.73 -16.07
N THR A 151 -22.52 41.40 -16.14
CA THR A 151 -22.71 40.53 -14.96
C THR A 151 -21.62 40.78 -13.91
N MET A 152 -20.36 40.96 -14.34
CA MET A 152 -19.25 41.31 -13.46
C MET A 152 -19.46 42.70 -12.82
N ARG A 153 -19.96 43.67 -13.59
CA ARG A 153 -20.24 45.03 -13.13
C ARG A 153 -21.39 45.07 -12.12
N ASN A 154 -22.44 44.28 -12.35
CA ASN A 154 -23.59 44.18 -11.45
C ASN A 154 -23.20 43.52 -10.12
N LEU A 155 -22.36 42.47 -10.15
CA LEU A 155 -21.80 41.88 -8.93
C LEU A 155 -20.94 42.91 -8.17
N MET A 156 -20.11 43.68 -8.86
CA MET A 156 -19.32 44.73 -8.21
C MET A 156 -20.18 45.85 -7.59
N ARG A 157 -21.31 46.23 -8.21
CA ARG A 157 -22.27 47.16 -7.61
C ARG A 157 -22.93 46.57 -6.36
N GLN A 158 -23.35 45.30 -6.43
CA GLN A 158 -23.94 44.61 -5.29
C GLN A 158 -22.97 44.53 -4.09
N PHE A 159 -21.68 44.32 -4.30
CA PHE A 159 -20.67 44.35 -3.23
C PHE A 159 -20.35 45.75 -2.71
N ARG A 160 -20.63 46.81 -3.50
CA ARG A 160 -20.42 48.19 -3.09
C ARG A 160 -21.59 48.76 -2.28
N GLY A 161 -22.74 48.09 -2.26
CA GLY A 161 -23.93 48.55 -1.56
C GLY A 161 -24.62 49.74 -2.24
N GLU A 162 -24.43 49.89 -3.56
CA GLU A 162 -25.15 50.84 -4.43
C GLU A 162 -26.49 50.28 -4.91
#